data_AF-A0A7K2NGX2-F1
#
_entry.id   AF-A0A7K2NGX2-F1
#
_cell.length_a   1.000
_cell.length_b   1.000
_cell.length_c   1.000
_cell.angle_alpha   90.00
_cell.angle_beta   90.00
_cell.angle_gamma   90.00
#
_symmetry.space_group_name_H-M   'P 1'
#
loop_
_entity.id
_entity.type
_entity.pdbx_description
1 polymer ?
#
loop_
_entity_poly.entity_id
_entity_poly.type
_entity_poly.pdbx_seq_one_letter_code
_entity_poly.pdbx_strand_id
1 'polypeptide(L)'
;MNARTALGRYGEDLAARLLTGSGLTVLARNWRCRTGEIDIVAADGDALVICEVKSRRARSAGALGARAAPPGGGGPPPPVGRPYEHPLAAITPRRARRLRDLAEHWLAQHPSTPPGGVRIDVVAVLLPDRGPARLEHVRGID
;
A
#
# COMPACT_ATOMS: atom_id res chain seq x y z
N MET A 1 -12.72 -17.82 -9.68
CA MET A 1 -11.85 -16.93 -8.90
C MET A 1 -12.16 -15.49 -9.31
N ASN A 2 -12.44 -14.57 -8.37
CA ASN A 2 -12.90 -13.21 -8.72
C ASN A 2 -11.70 -12.27 -9.04
N ALA A 3 -11.89 -11.30 -9.94
CA ALA A 3 -10.81 -10.42 -10.40
C ALA A 3 -10.24 -9.49 -9.31
N ARG A 4 -11.04 -9.16 -8.28
CA ARG A 4 -10.62 -8.30 -7.16
C ARG A 4 -9.69 -9.05 -6.20
N THR A 5 -9.97 -10.31 -5.91
CA THR A 5 -9.15 -11.21 -5.11
C THR A 5 -7.84 -11.52 -5.82
N ALA A 6 -7.86 -11.76 -7.13
CA ALA A 6 -6.63 -11.93 -7.91
C ALA A 6 -5.75 -10.67 -7.88
N LEU A 7 -6.36 -9.49 -8.04
CA LEU A 7 -5.68 -8.21 -7.91
C LEU A 7 -5.07 -7.99 -6.52
N GLY A 8 -5.82 -8.30 -5.46
CA GLY A 8 -5.35 -8.20 -4.08
C GLY A 8 -4.13 -9.08 -3.82
N ARG A 9 -4.19 -10.36 -4.20
CA ARG A 9 -3.07 -11.31 -4.04
C ARG A 9 -1.83 -10.85 -4.80
N TYR A 10 -1.99 -10.45 -6.05
CA TYR A 10 -0.87 -9.95 -6.86
C TYR A 10 -0.23 -8.70 -6.25
N GLY A 11 -1.03 -7.78 -5.70
CA GLY A 11 -0.49 -6.61 -5.01
C GLY A 11 0.22 -6.96 -3.72
N GLU A 12 -0.28 -7.94 -2.95
CA GLU A 12 0.40 -8.44 -1.75
C GLU A 12 1.75 -9.10 -2.10
N ASP A 13 1.83 -9.86 -3.19
CA ASP A 13 3.10 -10.42 -3.68
C ASP A 13 4.11 -9.33 -4.01
N LEU A 14 3.66 -8.28 -4.71
CA LEU A 14 4.48 -7.13 -5.07
C LEU A 14 4.95 -6.35 -3.82
N ALA A 15 4.06 -6.16 -2.85
CA ALA A 15 4.38 -5.49 -1.60
C ALA A 15 5.39 -6.29 -0.78
N ALA A 16 5.22 -7.61 -0.64
CA ALA A 16 6.17 -8.46 0.08
C ALA A 16 7.58 -8.40 -0.54
N ARG A 17 7.66 -8.39 -1.89
CA ARG A 17 8.94 -8.24 -2.61
C ARG A 17 9.56 -6.87 -2.37
N LEU A 18 8.77 -5.79 -2.40
CA LEU A 18 9.26 -4.45 -2.11
C LEU A 18 9.84 -4.34 -0.70
N LEU A 19 9.09 -4.79 0.30
CA LEU A 19 9.52 -4.73 1.70
C LEU A 19 10.80 -5.55 1.92
N THR A 20 10.87 -6.75 1.35
CA THR A 20 12.08 -7.60 1.40
C THR A 20 13.27 -6.94 0.72
N GLY A 21 13.06 -6.38 -0.49
CA GLY A 21 14.09 -5.64 -1.22
C GLY A 21 14.57 -4.38 -0.50
N SER A 22 13.73 -3.80 0.36
CA SER A 22 14.07 -2.67 1.23
C SER A 22 14.74 -3.08 2.56
N GLY A 23 15.00 -4.37 2.77
CA GLY A 23 15.70 -4.89 3.95
C GLY A 23 14.79 -5.35 5.11
N LEU A 24 13.47 -5.32 4.93
CA LEU A 24 12.54 -5.85 5.94
C LEU A 24 12.42 -7.37 5.83
N THR A 25 12.23 -8.05 6.95
CA THR A 25 11.96 -9.49 6.97
C THR A 25 10.46 -9.73 7.05
N VAL A 26 9.86 -10.32 6.02
CA VAL A 26 8.43 -10.70 6.05
C VAL A 26 8.23 -11.89 6.99
N LEU A 27 7.46 -11.68 8.06
CA LEU A 27 7.14 -12.69 9.08
C LEU A 27 5.87 -13.45 8.74
N ALA A 28 4.86 -12.76 8.22
CA ALA A 28 3.62 -13.36 7.75
C ALA A 28 2.96 -12.52 6.65
N ARG A 29 2.11 -13.20 5.88
CA ARG A 29 1.30 -12.62 4.82
C ARG A 29 -0.14 -13.11 4.97
N ASN A 30 -1.11 -12.23 4.73
CA ASN A 30 -2.53 -12.51 4.86
C ASN A 30 -2.83 -13.19 6.21
N TRP A 31 -2.24 -12.65 7.30
CA TRP A 31 -2.43 -13.19 8.65
C TRP A 31 -3.84 -12.88 9.12
N ARG A 32 -4.50 -13.86 9.74
CA ARG A 32 -5.89 -13.73 10.18
C ARG A 32 -6.03 -14.12 11.64
N CYS A 33 -6.89 -13.39 12.33
CA CYS A 33 -7.33 -13.70 13.67
C CYS A 33 -8.84 -13.47 13.78
N ARG A 34 -9.41 -13.64 14.97
CA ARG A 34 -10.86 -13.52 15.18
C ARG A 34 -11.40 -12.11 14.87
N THR A 35 -10.58 -11.08 15.04
CA THR A 35 -10.99 -9.67 14.96
C THR A 35 -10.63 -9.00 13.62
N GLY A 36 -9.87 -9.67 12.77
CA GLY A 36 -9.53 -9.16 11.45
C GLY A 36 -8.36 -9.87 10.78
N GLU A 37 -7.79 -9.18 9.81
CA GLU A 37 -6.65 -9.65 9.03
C GLU A 37 -5.61 -8.54 8.88
N ILE A 38 -4.34 -8.95 8.75
CA ILE A 38 -3.20 -8.10 8.43
C ILE A 38 -2.64 -8.59 7.10
N ASP A 39 -2.50 -7.69 6.13
CA ASP A 39 -1.98 -8.06 4.81
C ASP A 39 -0.53 -8.54 4.89
N ILE A 40 0.35 -7.79 5.56
CA ILE A 40 1.74 -8.18 5.78
C ILE A 40 2.19 -7.82 7.20
N VAL A 41 2.84 -8.78 7.86
CA VAL A 41 3.59 -8.56 9.10
C VAL A 41 5.08 -8.71 8.77
N ALA A 42 5.90 -7.74 9.14
CA ALA A 42 7.33 -7.75 8.89
C ALA A 42 8.13 -7.27 10.10
N ALA A 43 9.43 -7.58 10.12
CA ALA A 43 10.40 -7.03 11.06
C ALA A 43 11.33 -6.05 10.33
N ASP A 44 11.67 -4.96 11.00
CA ASP A 44 12.57 -3.93 10.50
C ASP A 44 13.47 -3.44 11.62
N GLY A 45 14.68 -4.00 11.69
CA GLY A 45 15.55 -3.84 12.85
C GLY A 45 14.85 -4.32 14.11
N ASP A 46 14.62 -3.39 15.05
CA ASP A 46 13.98 -3.63 16.33
C ASP A 46 12.47 -3.33 16.34
N ALA A 47 11.85 -3.01 15.20
CA ALA A 47 10.43 -2.70 15.09
C ALA A 47 9.61 -3.84 14.43
N LEU A 48 8.39 -4.05 14.93
CA LEU A 48 7.36 -4.82 14.23
C LEU A 48 6.61 -3.91 13.27
N VAL A 49 6.51 -4.31 12.01
CA VAL A 49 5.82 -3.58 10.96
C VAL A 49 4.51 -4.26 10.62
N ILE A 50 3.41 -3.56 10.84
CA ILE A 50 2.08 -3.93 10.34
C ILE A 50 1.84 -3.16 9.05
N CYS A 51 1.82 -3.86 7.91
CA CYS A 51 1.72 -3.22 6.61
C CYS A 51 0.38 -3.56 5.94
N GLU A 52 -0.38 -2.52 5.61
CA GLU A 52 -1.58 -2.62 4.78
C GLU A 52 -1.21 -2.48 3.30
N VAL A 53 -1.80 -3.31 2.43
CA VAL A 53 -1.57 -3.29 0.98
C VAL A 53 -2.81 -2.79 0.25
N LYS A 54 -2.66 -1.67 -0.47
CA LYS A 54 -3.74 -1.07 -1.26
C LYS A 54 -3.48 -1.25 -2.74
N SER A 55 -4.20 -2.17 -3.35
CA SER A 55 -4.09 -2.46 -4.78
C SER A 55 -5.20 -1.79 -5.58
N ARG A 56 -4.83 -1.05 -6.63
CA ARG A 56 -5.77 -0.46 -7.58
C ARG A 56 -5.28 -0.65 -9.01
N ARG A 57 -6.22 -0.93 -9.91
CA ARG A 57 -6.00 -0.74 -11.35
C ARG A 57 -6.17 0.74 -11.66
N ALA A 58 -5.24 1.34 -12.39
CA ALA A 58 -5.48 2.64 -12.98
C ALA A 58 -6.59 2.44 -14.01
N ARG A 59 -7.73 3.09 -13.84
CA ARG A 59 -8.65 3.23 -14.97
C ARG A 59 -7.95 4.13 -15.96
N SER A 60 -7.70 3.66 -17.18
CA SER A 60 -7.36 4.57 -18.27
C SER A 60 -8.38 5.71 -18.25
N ALA A 61 -7.89 6.96 -18.22
CA ALA A 61 -8.72 8.07 -18.66
C ALA A 61 -9.12 7.70 -20.09
N GLY A 62 -10.39 7.34 -20.29
CA GLY A 62 -10.91 7.03 -21.61
C GLY A 62 -10.52 8.16 -22.55
N ALA A 63 -10.04 7.79 -23.74
CA ALA A 63 -9.81 8.72 -24.82
C ALA A 63 -11.06 9.61 -25.02
N LEU A 64 -10.99 10.85 -24.54
CA LEU A 64 -11.97 11.89 -24.82
C LEU A 64 -11.24 13.23 -24.78
N GLY A 65 -10.99 13.74 -25.99
CA GLY A 65 -10.59 15.12 -26.23
C GLY A 65 -9.09 15.37 -26.21
N ALA A 66 -8.37 14.89 -27.23
CA ALA A 66 -7.30 15.70 -27.79
C ALA A 66 -7.96 17.00 -28.32
N ARG A 67 -8.20 17.98 -27.44
CA ARG A 67 -8.45 19.34 -27.88
C ARG A 67 -7.12 19.88 -28.36
N ALA A 68 -7.08 20.30 -29.62
CA ALA A 68 -5.95 20.96 -30.23
C ALA A 68 -5.41 22.05 -29.28
N ALA A 69 -4.08 22.07 -29.11
CA ALA A 69 -3.39 23.11 -28.36
C ALA A 69 -3.66 24.48 -29.01
N PRO A 70 -3.94 25.55 -28.24
CA PRO A 70 -3.88 26.89 -28.79
C PRO A 70 -2.42 27.21 -29.20
N PRO A 71 -2.20 27.92 -30.32
CA PRO A 71 -0.85 28.32 -30.70
C PRO A 71 -0.35 29.41 -29.75
N GLY A 72 0.83 29.20 -29.16
CA GLY A 72 1.59 30.24 -28.45
C GLY A 72 1.56 30.14 -26.93
N GLY A 73 2.72 29.84 -26.34
CA GLY A 73 2.95 29.91 -24.88
C GLY A 73 3.90 28.80 -24.41
N GLY A 74 5.20 29.08 -24.45
CA GLY A 74 6.28 28.14 -24.09
C GLY A 74 6.35 27.84 -22.59
N GLY A 75 5.44 27.02 -22.09
CA GLY A 75 5.53 26.36 -20.79
C GLY A 75 5.17 24.88 -20.94
N PRO A 76 5.76 23.97 -20.12
CA PRO A 76 5.35 22.57 -20.13
C PRO A 76 3.85 22.49 -19.82
N PRO A 77 3.07 21.66 -20.55
CA PRO A 77 1.65 21.53 -20.30
C PRO A 77 1.40 21.11 -18.84
N PRO A 78 0.34 21.60 -18.18
CA PRO A 78 -0.04 21.07 -16.89
C PRO A 78 -0.26 19.55 -17.01
N PRO A 79 0.11 18.73 -16.02
CA PRO A 79 -0.08 17.29 -16.10
C PRO A 79 -1.57 16.98 -16.33
N VAL A 80 -1.89 16.45 -17.51
CA VAL A 80 -3.23 15.96 -17.85
C VAL A 80 -3.45 14.66 -17.10
N GLY A 81 -4.11 14.78 -15.96
CA GLY A 81 -4.57 13.68 -15.12
C GLY A 81 -5.12 14.28 -13.85
N ARG A 82 -6.35 13.91 -13.47
CA ARG A 82 -6.95 14.33 -12.19
C ARG A 82 -5.91 14.21 -11.07
N PRO A 83 -5.86 15.15 -10.10
CA PRO A 83 -4.99 15.01 -8.94
C PRO A 83 -5.25 13.62 -8.35
N TYR A 84 -4.20 12.83 -8.31
CA TYR A 84 -4.22 11.51 -7.71
C TYR A 84 -4.71 11.70 -6.28
N GLU A 85 -5.92 11.22 -5.96
CA GLU A 85 -6.28 11.00 -4.56
C GLU A 85 -5.23 10.02 -4.03
N HIS A 86 -4.27 10.60 -3.31
CA HIS A 86 -3.09 9.92 -2.84
C HIS A 86 -3.54 8.72 -1.99
N PRO A 87 -3.06 7.48 -2.22
CA PRO A 87 -3.43 6.30 -1.43
C PRO A 87 -3.25 6.48 0.10
N LEU A 88 -2.40 7.41 0.48
CA LEU A 88 -2.13 7.84 1.87
C LEU A 88 -3.19 8.76 2.49
N ALA A 89 -3.96 9.51 1.70
CA ALA A 89 -5.01 10.40 2.23
C ALA A 89 -6.13 9.63 2.96
N ALA A 90 -6.11 8.29 2.92
CA ALA A 90 -7.18 7.41 3.37
C ALA A 90 -6.80 6.51 4.57
N ILE A 91 -5.82 6.90 5.39
CA ILE A 91 -5.64 6.24 6.69
C ILE A 91 -6.30 7.12 7.73
N THR A 92 -7.57 6.83 7.93
CA THR A 92 -8.33 7.48 8.98
C THR A 92 -7.79 7.01 10.34
N PRO A 93 -7.90 7.83 11.41
CA PRO A 93 -7.52 7.42 12.77
C PRO A 93 -8.18 6.10 13.19
N ARG A 94 -9.40 5.84 12.71
CA ARG A 94 -10.11 4.57 12.93
C ARG A 94 -9.38 3.37 12.33
N ARG A 95 -8.82 3.52 11.14
CA ARG A 95 -8.04 2.44 10.49
C ARG A 95 -6.71 2.22 11.21
N ALA A 96 -6.02 3.29 11.58
CA ALA A 96 -4.78 3.19 12.35
C ALA A 96 -5.02 2.47 13.69
N ARG A 97 -6.08 2.84 14.44
CA ARG A 97 -6.47 2.15 15.68
C ARG A 97 -6.70 0.66 15.48
N ARG A 98 -7.46 0.29 14.45
CA ARG A 98 -7.70 -1.14 14.12
C ARG A 98 -6.41 -1.90 13.86
N LEU A 99 -5.45 -1.29 13.16
CA LEU A 99 -4.16 -1.91 12.88
C LEU A 99 -3.31 -2.05 14.16
N ARG A 100 -3.39 -1.10 15.10
CA ARG A 100 -2.78 -1.24 16.44
C ARG A 100 -3.39 -2.40 17.22
N ASP A 101 -4.72 -2.50 17.27
CA ASP A 101 -5.41 -3.61 17.95
C ASP A 101 -5.00 -4.99 17.36
N LEU A 102 -4.84 -5.08 16.04
CA LEU A 102 -4.36 -6.28 15.37
C LEU A 102 -2.89 -6.60 15.68
N ALA A 103 -2.05 -5.57 15.82
CA ALA A 103 -0.66 -5.75 16.24
C ALA A 103 -0.56 -6.35 17.64
N GLU A 104 -1.40 -5.90 18.58
CA GLU A 104 -1.49 -6.46 19.92
C GLU A 104 -1.88 -7.95 19.88
N HIS A 105 -2.82 -8.31 19.00
CA HIS A 105 -3.22 -9.72 18.82
C HIS A 105 -2.10 -10.57 18.21
N TRP A 106 -1.29 -10.00 17.32
CA TRP A 106 -0.10 -10.66 16.80
C TRP A 106 0.91 -10.92 17.91
N LEU A 107 1.24 -9.90 18.71
CA LEU A 107 2.20 -9.98 19.82
C LEU A 107 1.75 -10.94 20.92
N ALA A 108 0.44 -11.02 21.20
CA ALA A 108 -0.10 -11.98 22.17
C ALA A 108 0.12 -13.45 21.75
N GLN A 109 0.25 -13.72 20.44
CA GLN A 109 0.47 -15.06 19.89
C GLN A 109 1.94 -15.36 19.60
N HIS A 110 2.77 -14.32 19.49
CA HIS A 110 4.18 -14.43 19.15
C HIS A 110 5.00 -13.72 20.25
N PRO A 111 5.50 -14.47 21.24
CA PRO A 111 6.21 -13.89 22.38
C PRO A 111 7.58 -13.35 21.96
N SER A 112 7.58 -12.11 21.47
CA SER A 112 8.75 -11.26 21.29
C SER A 112 8.27 -9.82 21.05
N THR A 113 8.23 -9.01 22.11
CA THR A 113 7.92 -7.58 21.96
C THR A 113 9.14 -6.87 21.36
N PRO A 114 9.02 -6.23 20.19
CA PRO A 114 10.12 -5.50 19.58
C PRO A 114 10.49 -4.28 20.43
N PRO A 115 11.77 -4.05 20.74
CA PRO A 115 12.19 -2.86 21.49
C PRO A 115 11.83 -1.54 20.81
N GLY A 116 11.87 -1.50 19.47
CA GLY A 116 11.48 -0.35 18.65
C GLY A 116 9.96 -0.18 18.50
N GLY A 117 9.17 -1.03 19.14
CA GLY A 117 7.71 -0.95 19.14
C GLY A 117 7.05 -1.41 17.84
N VAL A 118 5.82 -0.93 17.64
CA VAL A 118 5.00 -1.24 16.46
C VAL A 118 4.97 -0.04 15.53
N ARG A 119 5.34 -0.25 14.27
CA ARG A 119 5.19 0.71 13.18
C ARG A 119 4.09 0.23 12.24
N ILE A 120 3.26 1.16 11.81
CA ILE A 120 2.24 0.87 10.80
C ILE A 120 2.71 1.47 9.48
N ASP A 121 2.73 0.65 8.44
CA ASP A 121 3.17 1.02 7.10
C ASP A 121 2.03 0.80 6.10
N VAL A 122 2.13 1.44 4.93
CA VAL A 122 1.26 1.14 3.78
C VAL A 122 2.08 0.96 2.53
N VAL A 123 1.72 -0.06 1.76
CA VAL A 123 2.17 -0.20 0.37
C VAL A 123 1.00 0.04 -0.57
N ALA A 124 1.12 1.07 -1.42
CA ALA A 124 0.21 1.29 -2.53
C ALA A 124 0.73 0.60 -3.78
N VAL A 125 -0.11 -0.19 -4.42
CA VAL A 125 0.18 -0.87 -5.70
C VAL A 125 -0.75 -0.33 -6.78
N LEU A 126 -0.16 0.37 -7.75
CA LEU A 126 -0.85 0.89 -8.92
C LEU A 126 -0.50 0.06 -10.14
N LEU A 127 -1.52 -0.58 -10.72
CA LEU A 127 -1.40 -1.34 -11.95
C LEU A 127 -1.95 -0.53 -13.12
N PRO A 128 -1.10 0.06 -13.98
CA PRO A 128 -1.56 0.69 -15.20
C PRO A 128 -2.04 -0.37 -16.21
N ASP A 129 -2.87 0.04 -17.18
CA ASP A 129 -3.29 -0.85 -18.27
C ASP A 129 -2.13 -1.25 -19.19
N ARG A 130 -1.06 -0.44 -19.22
CA ARG A 130 0.20 -0.72 -19.94
C ARG A 130 1.40 -0.26 -19.12
N GLY A 131 2.49 -1.02 -19.19
CA GLY A 131 3.75 -0.72 -18.49
C GLY A 131 3.87 -1.39 -17.12
N PRO A 132 5.01 -1.17 -16.42
CA PRO A 132 5.27 -1.80 -15.14
C PRO A 132 4.34 -1.29 -14.04
N ALA A 133 4.12 -2.13 -13.03
CA ALA A 133 3.47 -1.73 -11.80
C ALA A 133 4.27 -0.62 -11.10
N ARG A 134 3.57 0.32 -10.47
CA ARG A 134 4.19 1.35 -9.62
C ARG A 134 3.85 1.03 -8.17
N LEU A 135 4.88 1.05 -7.33
CA LEU A 135 4.73 0.78 -5.91
C LEU A 135 5.21 1.99 -5.11
N GLU A 136 4.52 2.26 -4.03
CA GLU A 136 4.91 3.28 -3.07
C GLU A 136 4.79 2.68 -1.67
N HIS A 137 5.88 2.75 -0.89
CA HIS A 137 5.91 2.32 0.50
C HIS A 137 6.03 3.53 1.40
N VAL A 138 5.09 3.66 2.32
CA VAL A 138 5.05 4.75 3.28
C VAL A 138 5.12 4.18 4.67
N ARG A 139 6.09 4.72 5.42
CA ARG A 139 6.47 4.22 6.73
C ARG A 139 5.87 5.11 7.82
N GLY A 140 5.44 4.51 8.92
CA GLY A 140 5.06 5.23 10.14
C GLY A 140 3.87 6.16 9.96
N ILE A 141 2.70 5.59 9.68
CA ILE A 141 1.44 6.33 9.68
C ILE A 141 0.92 6.47 11.13
N ASP A 142 0.42 7.64 11.50
CA ASP A 142 -0.10 7.91 12.86
C ASP A 142 -1.62 7.71 13.00
#